data_AF-A0AAD9NNL4-F1
#
_entry.id   AF-A0AAD9NNL4-F1
#
_cell.length_a   1.000
_cell.length_b   1.000
_cell.length_c   1.000
_cell.angle_alpha   90.00
_cell.angle_beta   90.00
_cell.angle_gamma   90.00
#
_symmetry.space_group_name_H-M   'P 1'
#
loop_
_entity.id
_entity.type
_entity.pdbx_description
1 polymer ?
#
loop_
_entity_poly.entity_id
_entity_poly.type
_entity_poly.pdbx_seq_one_letter_code
_entity_poly.pdbx_strand_id
1 'polypeptide(L)'
;MTTAAVLQFSVSSGTCAVPDDDVVVYYGTQDCTLWTPFEHIRLTSTGTVSTVVVRLPADARQTDICLKWQQPARTINDTTTTNSTGCWALDNVLVNNMEDQPISIQDNFDPHKCHSDTNAMVFVNTDQDYNYVTTRDIDLDTKLGQPFFEETFDGKVEG
;
A
#
# COMPACT_ATOMS: atom_id res chain seq x y z
N MET A 1 -12.71 -13.16 -1.86
CA MET A 1 -11.71 -12.47 -1.04
C MET A 1 -12.29 -12.24 0.35
N THR A 2 -12.21 -13.19 1.27
CA THR A 2 -12.76 -13.03 2.65
C THR A 2 -11.70 -12.61 3.66
N THR A 3 -10.46 -12.42 3.24
CA THR A 3 -9.28 -12.32 4.11
C THR A 3 -8.39 -11.11 3.80
N ALA A 4 -8.81 -10.24 2.86
CA ALA A 4 -8.09 -9.00 2.58
C ALA A 4 -7.98 -8.18 3.87
N ALA A 5 -6.75 -7.83 4.28
CA ALA A 5 -6.49 -7.25 5.59
C ALA A 5 -5.70 -5.94 5.53
N VAL A 6 -5.04 -5.65 4.41
CA VAL A 6 -4.23 -4.43 4.23
C VAL A 6 -4.58 -3.76 2.91
N LEU A 7 -4.72 -2.43 2.97
CA LEU A 7 -4.83 -1.54 1.83
C LEU A 7 -3.58 -0.65 1.81
N GLN A 8 -2.87 -0.66 0.69
CA GLN A 8 -1.72 0.20 0.44
C GLN A 8 -1.98 1.04 -0.81
N PHE A 9 -1.60 2.31 -0.78
CA PHE A 9 -1.66 3.19 -1.95
C PHE A 9 -0.70 4.37 -1.78
N SER A 10 -0.39 5.05 -2.89
CA SER A 10 0.33 6.31 -2.90
C SER A 10 -0.64 7.46 -3.14
N VAL A 11 -0.45 8.57 -2.44
CA VAL A 11 -1.30 9.76 -2.55
C VAL A 11 -0.44 11.02 -2.50
N SER A 12 -0.78 12.00 -3.33
CA SER A 12 -0.10 13.30 -3.35
C SER A 12 -1.09 14.43 -3.53
N SER A 13 -0.82 15.58 -2.93
CA SER A 13 -1.49 16.81 -3.34
C SER A 13 -0.92 17.32 -4.65
N GLY A 14 -1.80 17.71 -5.56
CA GLY A 14 -1.46 18.31 -6.83
C GLY A 14 -0.98 19.75 -6.67
N THR A 15 -0.52 20.34 -7.78
CA THR A 15 0.02 21.69 -7.81
C THR A 15 -1.04 22.79 -7.80
N CYS A 16 -2.33 22.44 -7.98
CA CYS A 16 -3.40 23.43 -8.10
C CYS A 16 -3.78 24.06 -6.75
N ALA A 17 -3.85 23.25 -5.70
CA ALA A 17 -4.13 23.62 -4.31
C ALA A 17 -3.98 22.38 -3.44
N VAL A 18 -3.42 22.52 -2.23
CA VAL A 18 -3.44 21.46 -1.23
C VAL A 18 -4.88 21.32 -0.71
N PRO A 19 -5.42 20.10 -0.60
CA PRO A 19 -6.70 19.88 0.06
C PRO A 19 -6.73 20.48 1.46
N ASP A 20 -7.65 21.41 1.69
CA ASP A 20 -7.84 21.97 3.03
C ASP A 20 -8.46 20.94 3.99
N ASP A 21 -9.13 19.91 3.47
CA ASP A 21 -9.71 18.77 4.19
C ASP A 21 -9.01 17.47 3.86
N ASP A 22 -9.23 16.49 4.72
CA ASP A 22 -8.67 15.16 4.56
C ASP A 22 -9.32 14.44 3.37
N VAL A 23 -8.50 13.65 2.67
CA VAL A 23 -9.02 12.60 1.79
C VAL A 23 -9.44 11.44 2.68
N VAL A 24 -10.73 11.12 2.67
CA VAL A 24 -11.30 10.08 3.52
C VAL A 24 -11.45 8.79 2.73
N VAL A 25 -11.01 7.68 3.32
CA VAL A 25 -11.17 6.34 2.75
C VAL A 25 -12.40 5.68 3.38
N TYR A 26 -13.25 5.14 2.52
CA TYR A 26 -14.48 4.45 2.88
C TYR A 26 -14.43 3.00 2.40
N TYR A 27 -15.07 2.12 3.16
CA TYR A 27 -15.48 0.82 2.67
C TYR A 27 -17.01 0.79 2.48
N GLY A 28 -17.44 0.17 1.39
CA GLY A 28 -18.83 -0.01 1.00
C GLY A 28 -19.27 -1.45 1.28
N THR A 29 -20.42 -1.60 1.92
CA THR A 29 -21.10 -2.89 2.13
C THR A 29 -22.49 -2.83 1.48
N GLN A 30 -23.19 -3.97 1.43
CA GLN A 30 -24.53 -4.09 0.84
C GLN A 30 -24.54 -3.57 -0.61
N ASP A 31 -23.79 -4.23 -1.49
CA ASP A 31 -23.64 -3.82 -2.90
C ASP A 31 -23.15 -2.37 -3.05
N CYS A 32 -22.28 -1.95 -2.13
CA CYS A 32 -21.65 -0.62 -2.12
C CYS A 32 -22.65 0.54 -1.98
N THR A 33 -23.77 0.28 -1.30
CA THR A 33 -24.79 1.29 -0.98
C THR A 33 -24.58 1.91 0.40
N LEU A 34 -24.06 1.13 1.36
CA LEU A 34 -23.74 1.60 2.70
C LEU A 34 -22.23 1.86 2.82
N TRP A 35 -21.86 3.14 2.90
CA TRP A 35 -20.47 3.59 3.00
C TRP A 35 -20.08 3.97 4.43
N THR A 36 -19.02 3.35 4.94
CA THR A 36 -18.47 3.64 6.28
C THR A 36 -17.04 4.18 6.14
N PRO A 37 -16.71 5.36 6.71
CA PRO A 37 -15.35 5.88 6.71
C PRO A 37 -14.48 5.07 7.67
N PHE A 38 -13.21 4.87 7.33
CA PHE A 38 -12.27 4.18 8.22
C PHE A 38 -10.86 4.77 8.28
N GLU A 39 -10.48 5.64 7.36
CA GLU A 39 -9.17 6.31 7.38
C GLU A 39 -9.28 7.76 6.91
N HIS A 40 -8.48 8.65 7.53
CA HIS A 40 -8.41 10.07 7.20
C HIS A 40 -6.98 10.46 6.83
N ILE A 41 -6.77 10.93 5.61
CA ILE A 41 -5.45 11.23 5.09
C ILE A 41 -5.28 12.74 4.98
N ARG A 42 -4.35 13.27 5.78
CA ARG A 42 -3.96 14.67 5.71
C ARG A 42 -2.84 14.88 4.71
N LEU A 43 -3.10 15.66 3.67
CA LEU A 43 -2.07 16.11 2.74
C LEU A 43 -1.51 17.46 3.21
N THR A 44 -0.24 17.48 3.60
CA THR A 44 0.39 18.64 4.26
C THR A 44 1.31 19.46 3.36
N SER A 45 1.80 18.88 2.26
CA SER A 45 2.73 19.54 1.33
C SER A 45 2.36 19.33 -0.14
N THR A 46 2.45 20.40 -0.92
CA THR A 46 2.32 20.38 -2.38
C THR A 46 3.38 19.49 -3.02
N GLY A 47 2.97 18.57 -3.90
CA GLY A 47 3.90 17.81 -4.74
C GLY A 47 4.65 16.67 -4.02
N THR A 48 4.39 16.43 -2.74
CA THR A 48 4.96 15.27 -2.03
C THR A 48 4.05 14.06 -2.18
N VAL A 49 4.63 12.94 -2.60
CA VAL A 49 3.95 11.63 -2.64
C VAL A 49 4.15 10.94 -1.29
N SER A 50 3.05 10.48 -0.70
CA SER A 50 3.03 9.71 0.53
C SER A 50 2.51 8.30 0.26
N THR A 51 3.24 7.29 0.70
CA THR A 51 2.74 5.91 0.73
C THR A 51 1.95 5.69 2.02
N VAL A 52 0.69 5.30 1.89
CA VAL A 52 -0.24 5.00 2.99
C VAL A 52 -0.46 3.50 3.04
N VAL A 53 -0.33 2.91 4.22
CA VAL A 53 -0.60 1.49 4.49
C VAL A 53 -1.53 1.40 5.69
N VAL A 54 -2.73 0.85 5.48
CA VAL A 54 -3.78 0.81 6.50
C VAL A 54 -4.38 -0.58 6.60
N ARG A 55 -4.75 -0.98 7.81
CA ARG A 55 -5.43 -2.26 8.04
C ARG A 55 -6.91 -2.10 7.74
N LEU A 56 -7.47 -3.04 6.98
CA LEU A 56 -8.90 -3.09 6.75
C LEU A 56 -9.63 -3.45 8.07
N PRO A 57 -10.69 -2.70 8.43
CA PRO A 57 -11.57 -3.05 9.53
C PRO A 57 -12.13 -4.46 9.39
N ALA A 58 -12.45 -5.13 10.50
CA ALA A 58 -13.00 -6.49 10.47
C ALA A 58 -14.25 -6.60 9.58
N ASP A 59 -15.15 -5.61 9.64
CA ASP A 59 -16.37 -5.55 8.85
C ASP A 59 -16.12 -5.37 7.34
N ALA A 60 -14.92 -4.94 6.95
CA ALA A 60 -14.51 -4.80 5.55
C ALA A 60 -13.83 -6.07 5.01
N ARG A 61 -13.57 -7.09 5.85
CA ARG A 61 -12.92 -8.35 5.45
C ARG A 61 -13.95 -9.37 4.99
N GLN A 62 -14.66 -9.04 3.92
CA GLN A 62 -15.68 -9.90 3.33
C GLN A 62 -15.63 -9.82 1.80
N THR A 63 -16.36 -10.69 1.13
CA THR A 63 -16.50 -10.59 -0.32
C THR A 63 -17.32 -9.36 -0.70
N ASP A 64 -17.13 -8.89 -1.93
CA ASP A 64 -18.00 -7.89 -2.55
C ASP A 64 -18.03 -6.53 -1.82
N ILE A 65 -16.90 -6.16 -1.21
CA ILE A 65 -16.69 -4.82 -0.66
C ILE A 65 -16.20 -3.86 -1.73
N CYS A 66 -16.65 -2.61 -1.66
CA CYS A 66 -16.06 -1.52 -2.43
C CYS A 66 -15.16 -0.65 -1.56
N LEU A 67 -14.17 -0.03 -2.19
CA LEU A 67 -13.36 1.02 -1.57
C LEU A 67 -13.61 2.34 -2.32
N LYS A 68 -13.62 3.43 -1.58
CA LYS A 68 -13.79 4.78 -2.13
C LYS A 68 -12.90 5.74 -1.39
N TRP A 69 -12.18 6.58 -2.15
CA TRP A 69 -11.49 7.75 -1.64
C TRP A 69 -12.32 8.96 -2.01
N GLN A 70 -12.60 9.81 -1.04
CA GLN A 70 -13.42 10.99 -1.27
C GLN A 70 -12.93 12.13 -0.38
N GLN A 71 -12.79 13.32 -0.96
CA GLN A 71 -12.67 14.55 -0.20
C GLN A 71 -14.10 15.07 0.08
N PRO A 72 -14.55 15.14 1.35
CA PRO A 72 -15.87 15.67 1.67
C PRO A 72 -15.99 17.15 1.27
N ALA A 73 -17.17 17.55 0.78
CA ALA A 73 -17.41 18.96 0.46
C ALA A 73 -17.53 19.79 1.74
N ARG A 74 -16.95 21.00 1.75
CA ARG A 74 -17.16 21.96 2.83
C ARG A 74 -18.54 22.61 2.69
N THR A 75 -19.34 22.47 3.74
CA THR A 75 -20.47 23.37 3.96
C THR A 75 -19.97 24.54 4.80
N ILE A 76 -19.63 25.66 4.16
CA ILE A 76 -19.40 26.90 4.90
C ILE A 76 -20.78 27.51 5.20
N ASN A 77 -20.98 27.89 6.45
CA ASN A 77 -22.20 28.52 6.94
C ASN A 77 -22.50 29.77 6.09
N ASP A 78 -23.68 29.80 5.47
CA ASP A 78 -24.21 30.81 4.55
C ASP A 78 -23.97 30.55 3.05
N THR A 79 -24.92 29.81 2.46
CA THR A 79 -25.38 29.79 1.04
C THR A 79 -24.35 29.72 -0.11
N THR A 80 -23.06 29.61 0.19
CA THR A 80 -21.96 29.56 -0.77
C THR A 80 -21.13 28.33 -0.52
N THR A 81 -21.48 27.23 -1.20
CA THR A 81 -20.61 26.05 -1.27
C THR A 81 -19.35 26.48 -2.03
N THR A 82 -18.27 26.79 -1.33
CA THR A 82 -16.97 27.01 -1.97
C THR A 82 -16.40 25.65 -2.35
N ASN A 83 -16.29 25.38 -3.66
CA ASN A 83 -15.65 24.19 -4.20
C ASN A 83 -14.12 24.25 -4.04
N SER A 84 -13.61 24.47 -2.83
CA SER A 84 -12.19 24.34 -2.53
C SER A 84 -11.81 22.86 -2.47
N THR A 85 -11.92 22.18 -3.61
CA THR A 85 -11.38 20.85 -3.81
C THR A 85 -9.92 21.03 -4.19
N GLY A 86 -9.01 20.86 -3.23
CA GLY A 86 -7.61 20.73 -3.58
C GLY A 86 -7.42 19.59 -4.57
N CYS A 87 -6.46 19.70 -5.48
CA CYS A 87 -6.18 18.59 -6.38
C CYS A 87 -5.40 17.54 -5.60
N TRP A 88 -5.73 16.27 -5.82
CA TRP A 88 -4.96 15.15 -5.33
C TRP A 88 -5.06 14.01 -6.33
N ALA A 89 -4.06 13.14 -6.31
CA ALA A 89 -3.99 11.97 -7.17
C ALA A 89 -3.63 10.76 -6.31
N LEU A 90 -4.07 9.60 -6.80
CA LEU A 90 -3.74 8.29 -6.25
C LEU A 90 -2.94 7.50 -7.27
N ASP A 91 -2.03 6.67 -6.78
CA ASP A 91 -1.33 5.68 -7.58
C ASP A 91 -0.99 4.44 -6.73
N ASN A 92 -0.57 3.35 -7.38
CA ASN A 92 -0.08 2.12 -6.73
C ASN A 92 -1.04 1.52 -5.69
N VAL A 93 -2.33 1.44 -6.01
CA VAL A 93 -3.35 0.86 -5.13
C VAL A 93 -3.21 -0.65 -5.09
N LEU A 94 -2.93 -1.19 -3.90
CA LEU A 94 -2.78 -2.60 -3.61
C LEU A 94 -3.74 -2.99 -2.48
N VAL A 95 -4.59 -3.99 -2.73
CA VAL A 95 -5.41 -4.64 -1.71
C VAL A 95 -4.85 -6.03 -1.48
N ASN A 96 -4.34 -6.29 -0.28
CA ASN A 96 -3.68 -7.55 0.03
C ASN A 96 -4.34 -8.30 1.20
N ASN A 97 -4.32 -9.62 1.11
CA ASN A 97 -4.64 -10.53 2.20
C ASN A 97 -3.39 -10.71 3.07
N MET A 98 -3.52 -10.39 4.35
CA MET A 98 -2.47 -10.55 5.36
C MET A 98 -2.97 -11.33 6.57
N GLU A 99 -4.08 -12.07 6.42
CA GLU A 99 -4.59 -12.95 7.48
C GLU A 99 -3.74 -14.21 7.63
N ASP A 100 -3.03 -14.59 6.57
CA ASP A 100 -1.98 -15.61 6.60
C ASP A 100 -0.60 -14.93 6.47
N GLN A 101 0.08 -14.71 7.61
CA GLN A 101 1.44 -14.18 7.64
C GLN A 101 2.41 -15.37 7.58
N PRO A 102 3.18 -15.53 6.49
CA PRO A 102 4.12 -16.62 6.39
C PRO A 102 5.29 -16.32 7.35
N ILE A 103 5.92 -17.37 7.85
CA ILE A 103 7.12 -17.25 8.72
C ILE A 103 8.43 -17.16 7.93
N SER A 104 8.37 -17.25 6.60
CA SER A 104 9.53 -17.16 5.71
C SER A 104 9.13 -16.67 4.31
N ILE A 105 10.04 -15.98 3.63
CA ILE A 105 9.94 -15.62 2.21
C ILE A 105 11.22 -16.06 1.51
N GLN A 106 11.06 -16.74 0.38
CA GLN A 106 12.16 -17.14 -0.50
C GLN A 106 11.73 -16.91 -1.95
N ASP A 107 12.57 -16.24 -2.73
CA ASP A 107 12.37 -16.01 -4.16
C ASP A 107 13.72 -16.20 -4.87
N ASN A 108 13.72 -16.92 -5.99
CA ASN A 108 14.88 -17.14 -6.83
C ASN A 108 14.81 -16.32 -8.13
N PHE A 109 13.80 -15.45 -8.26
CA PHE A 109 13.54 -14.56 -9.38
C PHE A 109 13.51 -15.26 -10.76
N ASP A 110 13.19 -16.56 -10.80
CA ASP A 110 13.03 -17.32 -12.05
C ASP A 110 11.57 -17.30 -12.51
N PRO A 111 11.21 -16.54 -13.55
CA PRO A 111 9.81 -16.43 -13.96
C PRO A 111 9.27 -17.73 -14.56
N HIS A 112 10.10 -18.61 -15.09
CA HIS A 112 9.69 -19.83 -15.80
C HIS A 112 10.63 -20.96 -15.41
N LYS A 113 10.14 -21.93 -14.61
CA LYS A 113 10.83 -23.21 -14.40
C LYS A 113 11.22 -23.82 -15.76
N CYS A 114 12.50 -23.65 -16.11
CA CYS A 114 13.38 -24.48 -16.92
C CYS A 114 14.49 -23.60 -17.54
N HIS A 115 15.65 -23.59 -16.86
CA HIS A 115 16.98 -23.16 -17.34
C HIS A 115 17.38 -21.69 -17.14
N SER A 116 17.76 -21.32 -15.92
CA SER A 116 19.14 -20.94 -15.57
C SER A 116 19.29 -20.73 -14.06
N ASP A 117 20.44 -21.07 -13.50
CA ASP A 117 20.75 -20.97 -12.06
C ASP A 117 20.96 -19.52 -11.57
N THR A 118 20.68 -18.49 -12.38
CA THR A 118 21.11 -17.12 -12.10
C THR A 118 20.16 -16.06 -12.69
N ASN A 119 18.97 -15.90 -12.11
CA ASN A 119 18.18 -14.69 -12.29
C ASN A 119 18.20 -13.88 -10.99
N ALA A 120 18.39 -12.57 -11.11
CA ALA A 120 18.43 -11.67 -9.96
C ALA A 120 17.60 -10.42 -10.26
N MET A 121 16.97 -9.88 -9.22
CA MET A 121 16.40 -8.55 -9.28
C MET A 121 17.53 -7.52 -9.21
N VAL A 122 17.70 -6.71 -10.25
CA VAL A 122 18.79 -5.74 -10.36
C VAL A 122 18.25 -4.35 -10.68
N PHE A 123 18.68 -3.36 -9.91
CA PHE A 123 18.45 -1.95 -10.21
C PHE A 123 19.58 -1.44 -11.12
N VAL A 124 19.33 -1.44 -12.43
CA VAL A 124 20.31 -1.01 -13.44
C VAL A 124 20.17 0.46 -13.85
N ASN A 125 19.01 1.07 -13.62
CA ASN A 125 18.78 2.45 -14.02
C ASN A 125 19.18 3.43 -12.91
N THR A 126 20.16 4.28 -13.20
CA THR A 126 20.65 5.33 -12.29
C THR A 126 19.88 6.64 -12.42
N ASP A 127 19.09 6.80 -13.47
CA ASP A 127 18.30 8.02 -13.74
C ASP A 127 16.92 7.94 -13.07
N GLN A 128 16.83 7.27 -11.92
CA GLN A 128 15.62 7.15 -11.11
C GLN A 128 15.87 7.72 -9.73
N ASP A 129 14.91 8.50 -9.22
CA ASP A 129 15.01 9.07 -7.88
C ASP A 129 14.96 8.00 -6.79
N TYR A 130 14.31 6.86 -7.06
CA TYR A 130 14.14 5.78 -6.11
C TYR A 130 14.23 4.39 -6.77
N ASN A 131 14.99 3.50 -6.14
CA ASN A 131 15.11 2.09 -6.50
C ASN A 131 14.94 1.28 -5.22
N TYR A 132 13.73 0.75 -4.98
CA TYR A 132 13.42 -0.03 -3.78
C TYR A 132 12.39 -1.11 -4.09
N VAL A 133 12.37 -2.15 -3.26
CA VAL A 133 11.39 -3.24 -3.29
C VAL A 133 10.88 -3.45 -1.88
N THR A 134 9.58 -3.67 -1.75
CA THR A 134 8.91 -3.97 -0.48
C THR A 134 8.36 -5.39 -0.52
N THR A 135 8.51 -6.15 0.56
CA THR A 135 7.91 -7.49 0.70
C THR A 135 6.51 -7.40 1.34
N ARG A 136 5.75 -8.50 1.30
CA ARG A 136 4.58 -8.68 2.19
C ARG A 136 5.03 -8.80 3.65
N ASP A 137 4.07 -8.67 4.57
CA ASP A 137 4.29 -8.91 6.00
C ASP A 137 4.66 -10.39 6.23
N ILE A 138 5.61 -10.61 7.14
CA ILE A 138 6.10 -11.92 7.60
C ILE A 138 5.93 -11.94 9.11
N ASP A 139 5.48 -13.06 9.65
CA ASP A 139 5.49 -13.28 11.10
C ASP A 139 6.91 -13.58 11.56
N LEU A 140 7.48 -12.66 12.37
CA LEU A 140 8.82 -12.77 12.92
C LEU A 140 8.81 -13.27 14.38
N ASP A 141 7.65 -13.58 14.96
CA ASP A 141 7.58 -14.07 16.33
C ASP A 141 8.23 -15.45 16.45
N THR A 142 9.27 -15.53 17.29
CA THR A 142 10.04 -16.76 17.50
C THR A 142 9.80 -17.30 18.90
N LYS A 143 9.73 -18.63 19.03
CA LYS A 143 10.01 -19.29 20.31
C LYS A 143 11.52 -19.20 20.55
N LEU A 144 11.93 -18.69 21.72
CA LEU A 144 13.33 -18.58 22.15
C LEU A 144 14.16 -19.82 21.76
N GLY A 145 15.21 -19.64 20.93
CA GLY A 145 16.26 -20.65 20.71
C GLY A 145 16.53 -21.13 19.28
N GLN A 146 15.89 -20.60 18.24
CA GLN A 146 16.24 -20.88 16.84
C GLN A 146 16.86 -19.65 16.13
N PRO A 147 17.97 -19.81 15.38
CA PRO A 147 18.51 -18.73 14.55
C PRO A 147 17.57 -18.41 13.38
N PHE A 148 17.37 -17.11 13.12
CA PHE A 148 16.28 -16.59 12.29
C PHE A 148 16.71 -16.09 10.90
N PHE A 149 18.00 -15.79 10.68
CA PHE A 149 18.52 -15.37 9.38
C PHE A 149 19.74 -16.19 9.01
N GLU A 150 19.64 -16.91 7.89
CA GLU A 150 20.77 -17.59 7.24
C GLU A 150 21.00 -16.90 5.90
N GLU A 151 21.98 -15.99 5.85
CA GLU A 151 22.45 -15.42 4.60
C GLU A 151 23.53 -16.35 4.02
N THR A 152 23.24 -16.99 2.90
CA THR A 152 24.24 -17.77 2.16
C THR A 152 24.77 -16.90 1.02
N PHE A 153 26.03 -16.48 1.13
CA PHE A 153 26.73 -15.81 0.03
C PHE A 153 27.55 -16.85 -0.73
N ASP A 154 27.39 -16.92 -2.05
CA ASP A 154 28.27 -17.73 -2.89
C ASP A 154 29.69 -17.15 -2.83
N GLY A 155 30.58 -17.89 -2.15
CA GLY A 155 31.98 -17.51 -1.99
C GLY A 155 32.70 -17.48 -3.33
N LYS A 156 33.51 -16.44 -3.56
CA LYS A 156 34.45 -16.38 -4.69
C LYS A 156 35.35 -17.62 -4.66
N VAL A 157 35.29 -18.43 -5.72
CA VAL A 157 36.34 -19.43 -5.99
C VAL A 157 37.57 -18.63 -6.46
N GLU A 158 38.50 -18.37 -5.55
CA GLU A 158 39.84 -17.90 -5.91
C GLU A 158 40.56 -19.04 -6.66
N GLY A 159 41.00 -18.74 -7.89
CA GLY A 159 41.88 -19.59 -8.68
C GLY A 159 43.34 -19.26 -8.47
#